data_AF-A0A6M6JET2-F1
#
_entry.id   AF-A0A6M6JET2-F1
#
_cell.length_a   1.000
_cell.length_b   1.000
_cell.length_c   1.000
_cell.angle_alpha   90.00
_cell.angle_beta   90.00
_cell.angle_gamma   90.00
#
_symmetry.space_group_name_H-M   'P 1'
#
loop_
_entity.id
_entity.type
_entity.pdbx_description
1 polymer ?
#
loop_
_entity_poly.entity_id
_entity_poly.type
_entity_poly.pdbx_seq_one_letter_code
_entity_poly.pdbx_strand_id
1 'polypeptide(L)' 'MGKVKKKCCRSKPKRCSNCPVVALRLRKIEDRGLKGKELRRAVKAARVY' A
#
# COMPACT_ATOMS: atom_id res chain seq x y z
N MET A 1 3.59 -24.62 -16.21
CA MET A 1 3.85 -23.16 -16.16
C MET A 1 4.00 -22.73 -14.71
N GLY A 2 5.23 -22.52 -14.25
CA GLY A 2 5.49 -22.15 -12.85
C GLY A 2 4.87 -20.78 -12.53
N LYS A 3 4.09 -20.68 -11.44
CA LYS A 3 3.58 -19.40 -10.94
C LYS A 3 4.78 -18.47 -10.75
N VAL A 4 4.91 -17.46 -11.60
CA VAL A 4 5.92 -16.40 -11.43
C VAL A 4 5.65 -15.76 -10.09
N LYS A 5 6.46 -16.12 -9.09
CA LYS A 5 6.38 -15.51 -7.75
C LYS A 5 6.75 -14.05 -7.96
N LYS A 6 5.76 -13.15 -7.93
CA LYS A 6 5.99 -11.71 -8.10
C LYS A 6 7.10 -11.32 -7.14
N LYS A 7 8.26 -10.92 -7.67
CA LYS A 7 9.38 -10.46 -6.84
C LYS A 7 8.86 -9.35 -5.94
N CYS A 8 9.03 -9.52 -4.63
CA CYS A 8 8.57 -8.53 -3.68
C CYS A 8 9.29 -7.21 -3.98
N CYS A 9 8.55 -6.12 -4.14
CA CYS A 9 9.10 -4.80 -4.42
C CYS A 9 9.81 -4.16 -3.21
N ARG A 10 10.19 -4.95 -2.18
CA ARG A 10 10.92 -4.49 -0.99
C ARG A 10 12.26 -3.83 -1.32
N SER A 11 12.85 -4.18 -2.45
CA SER A 11 14.07 -3.54 -2.97
C SER A 11 13.85 -2.13 -3.52
N LYS A 12 12.59 -1.66 -3.58
CA LYS A 12 12.24 -0.30 -4.03
C LYS A 12 11.79 0.54 -2.82
N PRO A 13 12.01 1.86 -2.84
CA PRO A 13 11.60 2.76 -1.76
C PRO A 13 10.07 2.85 -1.59
N LYS A 14 9.30 2.44 -2.61
CA LYS A 14 7.84 2.42 -2.59
C LYS A 14 7.31 1.04 -2.94
N ARG A 15 6.37 0.54 -2.13
CA ARG A 15 5.61 -0.68 -2.40
C ARG A 15 4.67 -0.50 -3.60
N CYS A 16 4.50 -1.58 -4.36
CA CYS A 16 3.56 -1.63 -5.48
C CYS A 16 2.11 -1.51 -4.99
N SER A 17 1.23 -1.05 -5.88
CA SER A 17 -0.21 -0.91 -5.60
C SER A 17 -0.86 -2.24 -5.22
N ASN A 18 -0.39 -3.36 -5.79
CA ASN A 18 -0.92 -4.70 -5.54
C ASN A 18 -0.24 -5.39 -4.33
N CYS A 19 0.42 -4.64 -3.45
CA CYS A 19 1.07 -5.22 -2.28
C CYS A 19 0.02 -5.49 -1.18
N PRO A 20 -0.05 -6.71 -0.61
CA PRO A 20 -1.02 -7.04 0.44
C PRO A 20 -0.87 -6.16 1.68
N VAL A 21 0.34 -5.69 1.97
CA VAL A 21 0.59 -4.74 3.08
C VAL A 21 0.01 -3.36 2.79
N VAL A 22 0.03 -2.91 1.54
CA VAL A 22 -0.60 -1.63 1.16
C VAL A 22 -2.11 -1.76 1.31
N ALA A 23 -2.71 -2.87 0.88
CA ALA A 23 -4.14 -3.14 1.06
C ALA A 23 -4.54 -3.14 2.55
N LEU A 24 -3.76 -3.80 3.41
CA LEU A 24 -3.99 -3.79 4.86
C LEU A 24 -3.89 -2.37 5.46
N ARG A 25 -2.90 -1.58 5.04
CA ARG A 25 -2.73 -0.18 5.48
C ARG A 25 -3.90 0.69 5.03
N LEU A 26 -4.37 0.51 3.79
CA LEU A 26 -5.54 1.24 3.27
C LEU A 26 -6.81 0.91 4.05
N ARG A 27 -7.03 -0.36 4.40
CA ARG A 27 -8.18 -0.76 5.23
C ARG A 27 -8.15 -0.12 6.62
N LYS A 28 -6.96 0.04 7.23
CA LYS A 28 -6.81 0.79 8.50
C LYS A 28 -7.04 2.31 8.33
N ILE A 29 -6.72 2.86 7.16
CA ILE A 29 -6.98 4.27 6.84
C ILE A 29 -8.47 4.51 6.67
N GLU A 30 -9.18 3.57 6.04
CA GLU A 30 -10.63 3.57 5.88
C GLU A 30 -11.34 3.49 7.24
N ASP A 31 -10.90 2.59 8.11
CA ASP A 31 -11.41 2.44 9.49
C ASP A 31 -11.27 3.73 10.32
N ARG A 32 -10.21 4.50 10.08
CA ARG A 32 -9.99 5.81 10.73
C ARG A 32 -10.91 6.93 10.20
N GLY A 33 -11.70 6.67 9.16
CA GLY A 33 -12.65 7.65 8.60
C GLY A 33 -11.99 8.90 8.01
N LEU A 34 -10.72 8.81 7.57
CA LEU A 34 -9.98 9.96 7.04
C LEU A 34 -10.62 10.49 5.74
N LYS A 35 -10.77 11.82 5.64
CA LYS A 35 -11.39 12.49 4.48
C LYS A 35 -10.44 13.48 3.79
N GLY A 36 -10.77 13.82 2.54
CA GLY A 36 -10.14 14.94 1.81
C GLY A 36 -8.61 14.85 1.67
N LYS A 37 -7.91 15.88 2.16
CA LYS A 37 -6.45 16.02 2.03
C LYS A 37 -5.69 14.96 2.85
N GLU A 38 -6.22 14.58 4.00
CA GLU A 38 -5.58 13.61 4.89
C GLU A 38 -5.61 12.20 4.30
N LEU A 39 -6.73 11.81 3.68
CA LEU A 39 -6.84 10.55 2.96
C LEU A 39 -5.76 10.44 1.87
N ARG A 40 -5.59 11.48 1.04
CA ARG A 40 -4.57 11.49 -0.02
C ARG A 40 -3.15 11.37 0.52
N ARG A 41 -2.84 12.01 1.65
CA ARG A 41 -1.54 11.90 2.32
C ARG A 41 -1.33 10.48 2.88
N ALA A 42 -2.35 9.94 3.55
CA ALA A 42 -2.31 8.60 4.13
C ALA A 42 -2.15 7.49 3.07
N VAL A 43 -2.85 7.59 1.93
CA VAL A 43 -2.69 6.64 0.80
C VAL A 43 -1.27 6.69 0.23
N LYS A 44 -0.67 7.88 0.09
CA LYS A 44 0.73 8.01 -0.35
C LYS A 44 1.68 7.38 0.68
N ALA A 45 1.49 7.67 1.97
CA ALA A 45 2.29 7.11 3.05
C ALA A 45 2.16 5.58 3.15
N ALA A 46 0.98 5.02 2.88
CA ALA A 46 0.74 3.58 2.92
C ALA A 46 1.66 2.79 1.97
N ARG A 47 2.15 3.42 0.89
CA ARG A 47 3.06 2.82 -0.08
C ARG A 47 4.54 3.04 0.24
N VAL A 48 4.88 3.97 1.11
CA VAL A 48 6.27 4.23 1.51
C VAL A 48 6.66 3.24 2.61
N TYR A 49 7.94 2.85 2.64
CA TYR A 49 8.44 1.98 3.70
C TYR A 49 8.54 2.75 5.01
#